data_AF-A0A1A6GHM2-F1
#
_entry.id   AF-A0A1A6GHM2-F1
#
_cell.length_a   1.000
_cell.length_b   1.000
_cell.length_c   1.000
_cell.angle_alpha   90.00
_cell.angle_beta   90.00
_cell.angle_gamma   90.00
#
_symmetry.space_group_name_H-M   'P 1'
#
loop_
_entity.id
_entity.type
_entity.pdbx_description
1 polymer ?
#
loop_
_entity_poly.entity_id
_entity_poly.type
_entity_poly.pdbx_seq_one_letter_code
_entity_poly.pdbx_strand_id
1 'polypeptide(L)'
;MSTEEPANCQGIIEDVVLLGAPVEGDPKYWEPFRKVVSGRLINGYCRGDWLLSFVYRTSSVQLRVAGLQPVLLQDRRMENVDLSSVLTALLEEGLAGLPR
;
A
#
# COMPACT_ATOMS: atom_id res chain seq x y z
N MET A 1 9.29 -28.07 26.89
CA MET A 1 8.17 -27.85 25.94
C MET A 1 8.74 -26.97 24.85
N SER A 2 9.22 -27.61 23.78
CA SER A 2 9.87 -26.94 22.66
C SER A 2 8.78 -26.18 21.90
N THR A 3 8.83 -24.86 21.93
CA THR A 3 8.01 -24.02 21.06
C THR A 3 8.48 -24.28 19.63
N GLU A 4 7.68 -25.00 18.85
CA GLU A 4 7.85 -25.10 17.41
C GLU A 4 7.64 -23.70 16.84
N GLU A 5 8.73 -22.96 16.60
CA GLU A 5 8.67 -21.82 15.70
C GLU A 5 8.17 -22.36 14.34
N PRO A 6 7.13 -21.75 13.71
CA PRO A 6 6.66 -22.22 12.42
C PRO A 6 7.84 -22.22 11.45
N ALA A 7 8.24 -23.43 11.07
CA ALA A 7 9.41 -23.65 10.25
C ALA A 7 9.23 -22.97 8.89
N ASN A 8 10.24 -22.17 8.54
CA ASN A 8 10.71 -22.03 7.17
C ASN A 8 9.85 -21.21 6.19
N CYS A 9 9.14 -20.17 6.62
CA CYS A 9 8.45 -19.23 5.72
C CYS A 9 9.26 -17.95 5.40
N GLN A 10 10.59 -18.03 5.39
CA GLN A 10 11.46 -16.88 5.17
C GLN A 10 11.91 -16.79 3.71
N GLY A 11 11.85 -15.59 3.11
CA GLY A 11 12.32 -15.33 1.75
C GLY A 11 11.63 -16.11 0.63
N ILE A 12 10.46 -16.72 0.90
CA ILE A 12 9.70 -17.50 -0.09
C ILE A 12 9.09 -16.59 -1.15
N ILE A 13 8.60 -15.42 -0.72
CA ILE A 13 7.93 -14.49 -1.61
C ILE A 13 9.00 -13.67 -2.31
N GLU A 14 8.97 -13.64 -3.64
CA GLU A 14 9.91 -12.82 -4.41
C GLU A 14 9.50 -11.35 -4.35
N ASP A 15 8.34 -10.97 -4.89
CA ASP A 15 7.87 -9.59 -4.87
C ASP A 15 6.47 -9.49 -4.22
N VAL A 16 6.24 -8.43 -3.44
CA VAL A 16 4.93 -8.04 -2.90
C VAL A 16 4.54 -6.69 -3.45
N VAL A 17 3.33 -6.59 -3.99
CA VAL A 17 2.76 -5.34 -4.51
C VAL A 17 1.43 -5.08 -3.81
N LEU A 18 1.36 -3.99 -3.05
CA LEU A 18 0.17 -3.55 -2.35
C LEU A 18 -0.30 -2.24 -2.98
N LEU A 19 -1.51 -2.24 -3.55
CA LEU A 19 -2.09 -1.08 -4.25
C LEU A 19 -3.32 -0.58 -3.51
N GLY A 20 -3.36 0.70 -3.14
CA GLY A 20 -4.53 1.32 -2.51
C GLY A 20 -4.99 0.64 -1.22
N ALA A 21 -4.12 -0.13 -0.57
CA ALA A 21 -4.51 -1.01 0.50
C ALA A 21 -4.78 -0.20 1.79
N PRO A 22 -5.90 -0.45 2.51
CA PRO A 22 -6.25 0.22 3.76
C PRO A 22 -5.44 -0.31 4.94
N VAL A 23 -4.11 -0.38 4.78
CA VAL A 23 -3.16 -0.91 5.77
C VAL A 23 -2.51 0.28 6.48
N GLU A 24 -2.12 0.11 7.75
CA GLU A 24 -1.34 1.12 8.44
C GLU A 24 0.02 1.35 7.76
N GLY A 25 0.35 2.62 7.53
CA GLY A 25 1.62 3.05 6.93
C GLY A 25 2.76 3.18 7.93
N ASP A 26 2.56 2.73 9.17
CA ASP A 26 3.60 2.67 10.19
C ASP A 26 4.58 1.50 9.85
N PRO A 27 5.89 1.76 9.74
CA PRO A 27 6.89 0.74 9.41
C PRO A 27 6.80 -0.53 10.25
N LYS A 28 6.33 -0.45 11.51
CA LYS A 28 6.20 -1.61 12.39
C LYS A 28 5.33 -2.74 11.83
N TYR A 29 4.33 -2.42 11.01
CA TYR A 29 3.50 -3.45 10.35
C TYR A 29 4.13 -4.02 9.09
N TRP A 30 5.14 -3.33 8.56
CA TRP A 30 5.85 -3.72 7.34
C TRP A 30 7.10 -4.54 7.66
N GLU A 31 7.64 -4.44 8.87
CA GLU A 31 8.78 -5.22 9.35
C GLU A 31 8.63 -6.75 9.21
N PRO A 32 7.47 -7.37 9.49
CA PRO A 32 7.28 -8.81 9.30
C PRO A 32 7.42 -9.24 7.83
N PHE A 33 6.99 -8.40 6.87
CA PHE A 33 7.12 -8.70 5.45
C PHE A 33 8.59 -8.83 5.03
N ARG A 34 9.50 -8.09 5.68
CA ARG A 34 10.94 -8.19 5.42
C ARG A 34 11.51 -9.60 5.62
N LYS A 35 10.93 -10.38 6.53
CA LYS A 35 11.37 -11.76 6.79
C LYS A 35 10.89 -12.72 5.70
N VAL A 36 9.73 -12.46 5.11
CA VAL A 36 9.04 -13.35 4.17
C VAL A 36 9.38 -13.01 2.71
N VAL A 37 9.71 -11.75 2.43
CA VAL A 37 9.99 -11.23 1.08
C VAL A 37 11.48 -11.18 0.81
N SER A 38 11.94 -11.88 -0.23
CA SER A 38 13.33 -11.90 -0.68
C SER A 38 13.66 -10.79 -1.68
N GLY A 39 12.70 -10.41 -2.51
CA GLY A 39 12.78 -9.34 -3.52
C GLY A 39 12.12 -8.03 -3.03
N ARG A 40 11.21 -7.46 -3.83
CA ARG A 40 10.72 -6.09 -3.64
C ARG A 40 9.43 -6.02 -2.83
N LEU A 41 9.29 -4.95 -2.07
CA LEU A 41 8.09 -4.61 -1.32
C LEU A 41 7.56 -3.27 -1.83
N ILE A 42 6.57 -3.33 -2.72
CA ILE A 42 6.04 -2.17 -3.43
C ILE A 42 4.73 -1.73 -2.79
N ASN A 43 4.69 -0.48 -2.34
CA ASN A 43 3.48 0.22 -1.90
C ASN A 43 3.03 1.22 -2.97
N GLY A 44 2.00 0.87 -3.72
CA GLY A 44 1.29 1.75 -4.63
C GLY A 44 0.23 2.55 -3.87
N TYR A 45 0.45 3.86 -3.77
CA TYR A 45 -0.42 4.77 -3.03
C TYR A 45 -0.96 5.87 -3.96
N CYS A 46 -2.15 6.36 -3.67
CA CYS A 46 -2.74 7.49 -4.37
C CYS A 46 -3.00 8.60 -3.37
N ARG A 47 -2.28 9.72 -3.49
CA ARG A 47 -2.39 10.88 -2.60
C ARG A 47 -3.75 11.57 -2.72
N GLY A 48 -4.37 11.47 -3.90
CA GLY A 48 -5.59 12.17 -4.28
C GLY A 48 -6.80 11.28 -4.48
N ASP A 49 -6.80 10.03 -3.98
CA ASP A 49 -7.97 9.16 -4.08
C ASP A 49 -9.12 9.78 -3.28
N TRP A 50 -9.98 10.50 -3.99
CA TRP A 50 -11.11 11.21 -3.41
C TRP A 50 -12.09 10.21 -2.77
N LEU A 51 -12.20 8.99 -3.32
CA LEU A 51 -13.06 7.95 -2.77
C LEU A 51 -12.49 7.44 -1.45
N LEU A 52 -11.20 7.09 -1.40
CA LEU A 52 -10.56 6.63 -0.17
C LEU A 52 -10.58 7.73 0.90
N SER A 53 -10.27 8.97 0.53
CA SER A 53 -10.30 10.13 1.43
C SER A 53 -11.72 10.42 1.93
N PHE A 54 -12.74 10.28 1.09
CA PHE A 54 -14.14 10.45 1.47
C PHE A 54 -14.60 9.35 2.44
N VAL A 55 -14.31 8.08 2.15
CA VAL A 55 -14.64 6.95 3.03
C VAL A 55 -13.94 7.07 4.38
N TYR A 56 -12.66 7.48 4.40
CA TYR A 56 -11.91 7.67 5.64
C TYR A 56 -12.39 8.87 6.46
N ARG A 57 -12.67 10.01 5.80
CA ARG A 57 -13.20 11.23 6.45
C ARG A 57 -14.59 11.00 7.04
N THR A 58 -15.44 10.25 6.35
CA THR A 58 -16.78 9.90 6.85
C THR A 58 -16.73 8.84 7.95
N SER A 59 -15.73 7.96 7.94
CA SER A 59 -15.57 6.90 8.94
C SER A 59 -14.88 7.34 10.25
N SER A 60 -14.49 8.61 10.42
CA SER A 60 -13.78 9.13 11.61
C SER A 60 -12.47 8.39 11.97
N VAL A 61 -11.89 7.67 11.02
CA VAL A 61 -10.67 6.89 11.23
C VAL A 61 -9.46 7.77 10.94
N GLN A 62 -8.74 8.22 11.97
CA GLN A 62 -7.47 8.95 11.84
C GLN A 62 -6.27 8.00 11.59
N LEU A 63 -6.42 6.94 10.79
CA LEU A 63 -5.29 6.05 10.50
C LEU A 63 -4.42 6.64 9.38
N ARG A 64 -3.11 6.64 9.61
CA ARG A 64 -2.11 6.91 8.58
C ARG A 64 -2.07 5.72 7.64
N VAL A 65 -2.78 5.79 6.51
CA VAL A 65 -2.98 4.67 5.58
C VAL A 65 -1.83 4.58 4.58
N ALA A 66 -1.24 3.40 4.42
CA ALA A 66 -0.21 3.12 3.42
C ALA A 66 -0.67 3.41 1.98
N GLY A 67 -1.97 3.27 1.70
CA GLY A 67 -2.58 3.63 0.42
C GLY A 67 -2.67 5.13 0.13
N LEU A 68 -2.42 6.01 1.11
CA LEU A 68 -2.49 7.48 0.96
C LEU A 68 -1.13 8.17 1.11
N GLN A 69 -0.14 7.50 1.71
CA GLN A 69 1.18 8.06 1.99
C GLN A 69 2.27 7.01 1.80
N PRO A 70 3.50 7.41 1.46
CA PRO A 70 4.62 6.48 1.38
C PRO A 70 4.90 5.85 2.74
N VAL A 71 5.29 4.58 2.72
CA VAL A 71 5.72 3.84 3.91
C VAL A 71 7.23 4.00 4.06
N LEU A 72 7.64 4.56 5.20
CA LEU A 72 9.04 4.84 5.53
C LEU A 72 9.72 3.65 6.20
N LEU A 73 9.66 2.48 5.56
CA LEU A 73 10.40 1.31 6.02
C LEU A 73 11.88 1.50 5.67
N GLN A 74 12.78 1.33 6.65
CA GLN A 74 14.23 1.36 6.42
C GLN A 74 14.71 0.05 5.76
N ASP A 75 14.28 -0.17 4.52
CA ASP A 75 14.70 -1.28 3.69
C ASP A 75 14.91 -0.80 2.25
N ARG A 76 16.02 -1.21 1.63
CA ARG A 76 16.34 -0.94 0.23
C ARG A 76 15.38 -1.60 -0.76
N ARG A 77 14.65 -2.64 -0.32
CA ARG A 77 13.64 -3.37 -1.09
C ARG A 77 12.29 -2.67 -1.11
N MET A 78 12.10 -1.67 -0.24
CA MET A 78 10.85 -0.92 -0.14
C MET A 78 10.77 0.11 -1.27
N GLU A 79 9.74 -0.01 -2.09
CA GLU A 79 9.44 0.93 -3.18
C GLU A 79 8.08 1.57 -2.94
N ASN A 80 8.00 2.89 -3.05
CA ASN A 80 6.75 3.62 -2.92
C ASN A 80 6.39 4.25 -4.27
N VAL A 81 5.28 3.82 -4.86
CA VAL A 81 4.84 4.25 -6.19
C VAL A 81 3.60 5.12 -6.05
N ASP A 82 3.65 6.35 -6.55
CA ASP A 82 2.51 7.25 -6.59
C ASP A 82 1.66 6.95 -7.85
N LEU A 83 0.42 6.52 -7.63
CA LEU A 83 -0.54 6.15 -8.68
C LEU A 83 -1.60 7.22 -8.92
N SER A 84 -1.46 8.41 -8.31
CA SER A 84 -2.44 9.49 -8.43
C SER A 84 -2.67 9.91 -9.88
N SER A 85 -1.62 9.92 -10.70
CA SER A 85 -1.69 10.28 -12.12
C SER A 85 -2.53 9.29 -12.95
N VAL A 86 -2.53 8.00 -12.60
CA VAL A 86 -3.29 6.95 -13.31
C VAL A 86 -4.79 7.13 -13.05
N LEU A 87 -5.16 7.46 -11.80
CA LEU A 87 -6.54 7.74 -11.44
C LEU A 87 -7.05 9.04 -12.08
N THR A 88 -6.24 10.09 -12.12
CA THR A 88 -6.59 11.33 -12.83
C THR A 88 -6.85 11.05 -14.31
N ALA A 89 -6.00 10.28 -14.97
CA ALA A 89 -6.19 9.92 -16.38
C ALA A 89 -7.48 9.11 -16.61
N LEU A 90 -7.78 8.13 -15.75
CA LEU A 90 -9.02 7.34 -15.83
C LEU A 90 -10.28 8.21 -15.64
N LEU A 91 -10.23 9.18 -14.74
CA LEU A 91 -11.33 10.11 -14.50
C LEU A 91 -11.51 11.09 -15.67
N GLU A 92 -10.43 11.60 -16.27
CA GLU A 92 -10.50 12.47 -17.43
C GLU A 92 -11.07 11.74 -18.66
N GLU A 93 -10.67 10.49 -18.92
CA GLU A 93 -11.27 9.69 -19.99
C GLU A 93 -12.74 9.34 -19.71
N GLY A 94 -13.09 9.04 -18.45
CA GLY A 94 -14.48 8.77 -18.07
C GLY A 94 -15.40 10.00 -18.19
N LEU A 95 -14.88 11.20 -17.93
CA LEU A 95 -15.61 12.47 -18.05
C LEU A 95 -15.68 12.99 -19.48
N ALA A 96 -14.72 12.64 -20.34
CA ALA A 96 -14.76 12.95 -21.78
C ALA A 96 -15.93 12.25 -22.50
N GLY A 97 -16.55 11.23 -21.89
CA GLY A 97 -17.73 10.53 -22.40
C GLY A 97 -19.09 11.14 -22.00
N LEU A 98 -19.15 12.18 -21.16
CA LEU A 98 -20.43 12.82 -20.81
C LEU A 98 -20.80 13.91 -21.83
N PRO A 99 -22.03 13.89 -22.39
CA PRO A 99 -22.52 14.99 -23.20
C PRO A 99 -22.67 16.26 -22.35
N ARG A 100 -22.18 17.39 -22.88
CA ARG A 100 -22.26 18.72 -22.26
C ARG A 100 -23.70 19.21 -22.11
#